data_AF-A0A1X1YV98-F1
#
_entry.id   AF-A0A1X1YV98-F1
#
_cell.length_a   1.000
_cell.length_b   1.000
_cell.length_c   1.000
_cell.angle_alpha   90.00
_cell.angle_beta   90.00
_cell.angle_gamma   90.00
#
_symmetry.space_group_name_H-M   'P 1'
#
loop_
_entity.id
_entity.type
_entity.pdbx_description
1 polymer ?
#
loop_
_entity_poly.entity_id
_entity_poly.type
_entity_poly.pdbx_seq_one_letter_code
_entity_poly.pdbx_strand_id
1 'polypeptide(L)'
;MLSRVWIPLVILAVVGVAVFAVTRIHGLFGSEDRPSYSDGQLDETKPFNPKRITYEIFGPPGTVADISYFDVNSEPQRVQDVALPWQLELVTTQAAVVGSIMAQGNSNSIGCRITVDGEVKAERISNEVNAYTFCLLKAA
;
A
#
# COMPACT_ATOMS: atom_id res chain seq x y z
N MET A 1 -71.49 -33.09 29.76
CA MET A 1 -70.45 -32.96 28.73
C MET A 1 -69.86 -31.55 28.71
N LEU A 2 -69.30 -31.07 29.84
CA LEU A 2 -68.77 -29.69 29.95
C LEU A 2 -67.38 -29.59 30.59
N SER A 3 -66.74 -30.71 30.96
CA SER A 3 -65.43 -30.67 31.67
C SER A 3 -64.21 -30.58 30.75
N ARG A 4 -64.39 -30.56 29.41
CA ARG A 4 -63.30 -30.49 28.42
C ARG A 4 -63.40 -29.33 27.44
N VAL A 5 -64.39 -28.44 27.58
CA VAL A 5 -64.57 -27.24 26.73
C VAL A 5 -63.49 -26.18 27.03
N TRP A 6 -62.84 -26.25 28.19
CA TRP A 6 -61.74 -25.36 28.53
C TRP A 6 -60.49 -25.60 27.67
N ILE A 7 -60.23 -26.83 27.23
CA ILE A 7 -59.07 -27.15 26.38
C ILE A 7 -59.12 -26.45 25.02
N PRO A 8 -60.19 -26.55 24.21
CA PRO A 8 -60.26 -25.83 22.94
C PRO A 8 -60.29 -24.32 23.13
N LEU A 9 -60.86 -23.81 24.22
CA LEU A 9 -60.88 -22.38 24.54
C LEU A 9 -59.48 -21.85 24.84
N VAL A 10 -58.67 -22.60 25.61
CA VAL A 10 -57.27 -22.26 25.87
C VAL A 10 -56.43 -22.33 24.60
N ILE A 11 -56.64 -23.35 23.76
CA ILE A 11 -55.94 -23.47 22.47
C ILE A 11 -56.23 -22.25 21.59
N LEU A 12 -57.49 -21.84 21.49
CA LEU A 12 -57.91 -20.69 20.69
C LEU A 12 -57.31 -19.38 21.22
N ALA A 13 -57.26 -19.22 22.55
CA ALA A 13 -56.61 -18.08 23.19
C ALA A 13 -55.10 -18.04 22.90
N VAL A 14 -54.39 -19.17 23.04
CA VAL A 14 -52.95 -19.25 22.77
C VAL A 14 -52.63 -18.98 21.31
N VAL A 15 -53.41 -19.53 20.37
CA VAL A 15 -53.26 -19.28 18.94
C VAL A 15 -53.48 -17.81 18.62
N GLY A 16 -54.50 -17.17 19.20
CA GLY A 16 -54.76 -15.73 19.02
C GLY A 16 -53.58 -14.86 19.47
N VAL A 17 -53.02 -15.16 20.66
CA VAL A 17 -51.86 -14.43 21.19
C VAL A 17 -50.62 -14.64 20.32
N ALA A 18 -50.38 -15.86 19.84
CA ALA A 18 -49.24 -16.17 18.98
C ALA A 18 -49.33 -15.44 17.62
N VAL A 19 -50.50 -15.46 16.97
CA VAL A 19 -50.74 -14.74 15.71
C VAL A 19 -50.56 -13.23 15.89
N PHE A 20 -51.08 -12.68 16.99
CA PHE A 20 -50.91 -11.26 17.31
C PHE A 20 -49.43 -10.89 17.54
N ALA A 21 -48.67 -11.71 18.26
CA ALA A 21 -47.25 -11.47 18.48
C ALA A 21 -46.46 -11.51 17.15
N VAL A 22 -46.70 -12.51 16.30
CA VAL A 22 -45.99 -12.67 15.02
C VAL A 22 -46.28 -11.52 14.06
N THR A 23 -47.54 -11.06 13.99
CA THR A 23 -47.93 -9.92 13.14
C THR A 23 -47.32 -8.60 13.62
N ARG A 24 -47.22 -8.40 14.94
CA ARG A 24 -46.58 -7.20 15.51
C ARG A 24 -45.06 -7.20 15.34
N ILE A 25 -44.42 -8.36 15.43
CA ILE A 25 -42.97 -8.49 15.22
C ILE A 25 -42.63 -8.29 13.73
N HIS A 26 -43.40 -8.88 12.81
CA HIS A 26 -43.18 -8.66 11.36
C HIS A 26 -43.34 -7.19 10.95
N GLY A 27 -44.20 -6.41 11.61
CA GLY A 27 -44.35 -4.97 11.36
C GLY A 27 -43.15 -4.12 11.80
N LEU A 28 -42.33 -4.60 12.75
CA LEU A 28 -41.16 -3.87 13.26
C LEU A 28 -39.87 -4.16 12.47
N PHE A 29 -39.79 -5.29 11.75
CA PHE A 29 -38.58 -5.70 11.02
C PHE A 29 -38.58 -5.36 9.51
N GLY A 30 -39.56 -4.59 9.03
CA GLY A 30 -39.72 -4.32 7.59
C GLY A 30 -40.15 -2.91 7.20
N SER A 31 -40.14 -1.96 8.13
CA SER A 31 -40.60 -0.57 7.89
C SER A 31 -39.48 0.47 7.87
N GLU A 32 -38.22 0.07 8.08
CA GLU A 32 -37.13 0.98 7.71
C GLU A 32 -37.00 0.87 6.19
N ASP A 33 -37.48 1.89 5.48
CA ASP A 33 -36.89 2.28 4.20
C ASP A 33 -35.39 2.18 4.39
N ARG A 34 -34.76 1.15 3.79
CA ARG A 34 -33.32 1.03 3.80
C ARG A 34 -32.83 2.37 3.28
N PRO A 35 -32.10 3.19 4.06
CA PRO A 35 -31.52 4.36 3.49
C PRO A 35 -30.72 3.86 2.30
N SER A 36 -31.01 4.43 1.14
CA SER A 36 -30.23 4.28 -0.08
C SER A 36 -28.84 4.93 0.15
N TYR A 37 -28.12 4.49 1.17
CA TYR A 37 -26.67 4.58 1.24
C TYR A 37 -26.12 3.35 0.53
N SER A 38 -26.48 3.26 -0.75
CA SER A 38 -25.73 2.51 -1.75
C SER A 38 -25.27 3.53 -2.79
N ASP A 39 -24.76 4.67 -2.31
CA ASP A 39 -24.13 5.66 -3.17
C ASP A 39 -22.70 5.85 -2.68
N GLY A 40 -21.80 5.12 -3.33
CA GLY A 40 -20.58 5.76 -3.81
C GLY A 40 -19.47 6.14 -2.84
N GLN A 41 -19.36 5.64 -1.60
CA GLN A 41 -18.09 5.77 -0.86
C GLN A 41 -17.06 4.73 -1.34
N LEU A 42 -16.84 4.69 -2.66
CA LEU A 42 -15.57 4.29 -3.27
C LEU A 42 -14.70 5.52 -3.58
N ASP A 43 -15.03 6.71 -3.09
CA ASP A 43 -14.04 7.77 -2.88
C ASP A 43 -13.38 7.49 -1.52
N GLU A 44 -12.15 7.00 -1.40
CA GLU A 44 -10.95 7.39 -2.12
C GLU A 44 -9.92 6.24 -2.08
N THR A 45 -10.21 5.09 -2.71
CA THR A 45 -9.07 4.24 -3.09
C THR A 45 -8.56 4.86 -4.37
N LYS A 46 -7.68 5.87 -4.32
CA LYS A 46 -6.86 6.24 -5.49
C LYS A 46 -6.06 4.99 -5.86
N PRO A 47 -6.43 4.20 -6.87
CA PRO A 47 -5.62 3.05 -7.21
C PRO A 47 -4.55 3.59 -8.15
N PHE A 48 -3.30 3.26 -7.89
CA PHE A 48 -2.24 3.41 -8.89
C PHE A 48 -1.88 4.86 -9.27
N ASN A 49 -1.41 5.67 -8.32
CA ASN A 49 -0.33 6.58 -8.70
C ASN A 49 0.97 5.77 -8.58
N PRO A 50 1.52 5.28 -9.70
CA PRO A 50 2.76 4.54 -9.63
C PRO A 50 3.85 5.47 -9.12
N LYS A 51 4.49 5.10 -8.02
CA LYS A 51 5.63 5.84 -7.47
C LYS A 51 6.79 5.72 -8.43
N ARG A 52 7.42 6.84 -8.74
CA ARG A 52 8.60 6.91 -9.61
C ARG A 52 9.83 7.13 -8.74
N ILE A 53 10.69 6.12 -8.71
CA ILE A 53 11.93 6.14 -7.96
C ILE A 53 13.06 6.36 -8.94
N THR A 54 13.93 7.30 -8.66
CA THR A 54 15.09 7.59 -9.49
C THR A 54 16.34 7.40 -8.64
N TYR A 55 17.16 6.44 -9.04
CA TYR A 55 18.50 6.24 -8.50
C TYR A 55 19.51 6.97 -9.38
N GLU A 56 20.38 7.73 -8.75
CA GLU A 56 21.41 8.51 -9.43
C GLU A 56 22.74 8.35 -8.70
N ILE A 57 23.79 8.05 -9.46
CA ILE A 57 25.17 8.04 -8.99
C ILE A 57 25.94 9.08 -9.79
N PHE A 58 26.60 9.99 -9.08
CA PHE A 58 27.35 11.08 -9.69
C PHE A 58 28.77 11.14 -9.14
N GLY A 59 29.69 11.63 -9.97
CA GLY A 59 31.09 11.75 -9.63
C GLY A 59 31.84 12.59 -10.68
N PRO A 60 33.15 12.80 -10.50
CA PRO A 60 34.01 13.50 -11.44
C PRO A 60 33.93 12.91 -12.86
N PRO A 61 34.11 13.72 -13.91
CA PRO A 61 34.07 13.24 -15.28
C PRO A 61 35.16 12.18 -15.53
N GLY A 62 34.81 11.13 -16.27
CA GLY A 62 35.72 10.00 -16.54
C GLY A 62 35.81 8.97 -15.41
N THR A 63 35.03 9.12 -14.34
CA THR A 63 34.92 8.10 -13.28
C THR A 63 34.17 6.88 -13.79
N VAL A 64 34.70 5.70 -13.47
CA VAL A 64 34.04 4.41 -13.69
C VAL A 64 33.72 3.80 -12.33
N ALA A 65 32.51 3.26 -12.20
CA ALA A 65 32.04 2.67 -10.97
C ALA A 65 31.28 1.36 -11.19
N ASP A 66 31.37 0.49 -10.19
CA ASP A 66 30.51 -0.65 -9.98
C ASP A 66 29.31 -0.22 -9.13
N ILE A 67 28.11 -0.49 -9.62
CA ILE A 67 26.85 -0.10 -8.97
C ILE A 67 26.05 -1.36 -8.62
N SER A 68 25.57 -1.42 -7.39
CA SER A 68 24.66 -2.46 -6.90
C SER A 68 23.41 -1.81 -6.31
N TYR A 69 22.23 -2.22 -6.77
CA TYR A 69 20.95 -1.66 -6.33
C TYR A 69 19.88 -2.73 -6.19
N PHE A 70 18.83 -2.45 -5.42
CA PHE A 70 17.64 -3.29 -5.34
C PHE A 70 16.54 -2.77 -6.28
N ASP A 71 15.96 -3.66 -7.08
CA ASP A 71 14.82 -3.32 -7.95
C ASP A 71 13.48 -3.26 -7.18
N VAL A 72 12.37 -3.04 -7.89
CA VAL A 72 11.01 -2.97 -7.33
C VAL A 72 10.51 -4.27 -6.69
N ASN A 73 11.09 -5.42 -7.05
CA ASN A 73 10.85 -6.75 -6.52
C ASN A 73 11.82 -7.10 -5.38
N SER A 74 12.66 -6.15 -4.93
CA SER A 74 13.72 -6.36 -3.94
C SER A 74 14.80 -7.36 -4.41
N GLU A 75 14.98 -7.50 -5.72
CA GLU A 75 16.05 -8.32 -6.28
C GLU A 75 17.34 -7.49 -6.43
N PRO A 76 18.49 -7.99 -5.96
CA PRO A 76 19.75 -7.29 -6.12
C PRO A 76 20.21 -7.36 -7.58
N GLN A 77 20.39 -6.17 -8.18
CA GLN A 77 20.93 -5.99 -9.51
C GLN A 77 22.32 -5.38 -9.40
N ARG A 78 23.24 -5.83 -10.27
CA ARG A 78 24.61 -5.31 -10.32
C ARG A 78 24.98 -4.93 -11.73
N VAL A 79 25.57 -3.75 -11.87
CA VAL A 79 26.13 -3.25 -13.12
C VAL A 79 27.58 -2.87 -12.86
N GLN A 80 28.49 -3.32 -13.71
CA GLN A 80 29.94 -3.13 -13.56
C GLN A 80 30.46 -2.20 -14.64
N ASP A 81 31.57 -1.53 -14.34
CA ASP A 81 32.33 -0.69 -15.27
C ASP A 81 31.50 0.40 -15.98
N VAL A 82 30.54 1.03 -15.27
CA VAL A 82 29.73 2.10 -15.85
C VAL A 82 30.36 3.48 -15.67
N ALA A 83 30.29 4.28 -16.73
CA ALA A 83 30.73 5.67 -16.68
C ALA A 83 29.71 6.54 -15.92
N LEU A 84 30.20 7.45 -15.08
CA LEU A 84 29.38 8.41 -14.35
C LEU A 84 29.19 9.71 -15.16
N PRO A 85 28.04 10.42 -15.01
CA PRO A 85 26.91 10.10 -14.12
C PRO A 85 26.00 9.00 -14.67
N TRP A 86 25.48 8.16 -13.77
CA TRP A 86 24.55 7.08 -14.10
C TRP A 86 23.20 7.30 -13.40
N GLN A 87 22.11 7.04 -14.11
CA GLN A 87 20.75 7.21 -13.60
C GLN A 87 19.85 6.04 -14.03
N LEU A 88 19.00 5.60 -13.12
CA LEU A 88 17.98 4.57 -13.37
C LEU A 88 16.65 4.99 -12.78
N GLU A 89 15.60 4.83 -13.56
CA GLU A 89 14.23 5.13 -13.15
C GLU A 89 13.44 3.83 -13.00
N LEU A 90 12.84 3.64 -11.83
CA LEU A 90 12.01 2.50 -11.49
C LEU A 90 10.59 2.98 -11.18
N VAL A 91 9.62 2.22 -11.65
CA VAL A 91 8.19 2.53 -11.48
C VAL A 91 7.56 1.38 -10.71
N THR A 92 6.92 1.69 -9.59
CA THR A 92 6.27 0.67 -8.75
C THR A 92 4.91 1.14 -8.28
N THR A 93 4.05 0.16 -8.00
CA THR A 93 2.65 0.35 -7.63
C THR A 93 2.44 0.10 -6.15
N GLN A 94 3.51 -0.28 -5.45
CA GLN A 94 3.53 -0.52 -4.01
C GLN A 94 3.47 0.81 -3.25
N ALA A 95 2.68 0.84 -2.17
CA ALA A 95 2.48 2.04 -1.37
C ALA A 95 3.69 2.43 -0.51
N ALA A 96 4.56 1.47 -0.20
CA ALA A 96 5.79 1.68 0.54
C ALA A 96 6.92 0.93 -0.16
N VAL A 97 8.04 1.62 -0.40
CA VAL A 97 9.20 1.03 -1.07
C VAL A 97 10.44 1.22 -0.21
N VAL A 98 11.20 0.15 -0.04
CA VAL A 98 12.51 0.17 0.59
C VAL A 98 13.52 -0.15 -0.49
N GLY A 99 14.57 0.67 -0.58
CA GLY A 99 15.59 0.53 -1.60
C GLY A 99 16.95 0.86 -1.03
N SER A 100 17.98 0.22 -1.56
CA SER A 100 19.34 0.69 -1.34
C SER A 100 20.13 0.65 -2.64
N ILE A 101 21.04 1.61 -2.77
CA ILE A 101 21.99 1.67 -3.86
C ILE A 101 23.38 1.92 -3.28
N MET A 102 24.35 1.22 -3.83
CA MET A 102 25.75 1.31 -3.48
C MET A 102 26.56 1.53 -4.76
N ALA A 103 27.59 2.35 -4.66
CA ALA A 103 28.53 2.58 -5.74
C ALA A 103 29.96 2.58 -5.21
N GLN A 104 30.84 1.91 -5.94
CA GLN A 104 32.28 1.92 -5.71
C GLN A 104 32.96 2.31 -7.02
N GLY A 105 33.79 3.35 -7.00
CA GLY A 105 34.52 3.74 -8.20
C GLY A 105 35.97 4.11 -7.93
N ASN A 106 36.67 4.42 -9.01
CA ASN A 106 38.10 4.71 -9.02
C ASN A 106 38.45 6.17 -8.74
N SER A 107 37.47 7.00 -8.36
CA SER A 107 37.66 8.43 -8.11
C SER A 107 37.76 8.74 -6.61
N ASN A 108 38.12 9.99 -6.32
CA ASN A 108 38.26 10.49 -4.96
C ASN A 108 36.95 11.00 -4.36
N SER A 109 35.87 11.02 -5.14
CA SER A 109 34.56 11.55 -4.72
C SER A 109 33.44 10.90 -5.52
N ILE A 110 32.50 10.26 -4.82
CA ILE A 110 31.29 9.68 -5.44
C ILE A 110 30.10 9.99 -4.55
N GLY A 111 29.00 10.40 -5.20
CA GLY A 111 27.72 10.64 -4.56
C GLY A 111 26.64 9.70 -5.07
N CYS A 112 25.67 9.44 -4.20
CA CYS A 112 24.43 8.78 -4.53
C CYS A 112 23.26 9.69 -4.16
N ARG A 113 22.20 9.64 -4.97
CA ARG A 113 20.93 10.30 -4.72
C ARG A 113 19.78 9.38 -5.09
N ILE A 114 18.78 9.33 -4.20
CA ILE A 114 17.51 8.63 -4.41
C ILE A 114 16.40 9.67 -4.33
N THR A 115 15.66 9.77 -5.42
CA THR A 115 14.51 10.67 -5.56
C THR A 115 13.25 9.84 -5.69
N VAL A 116 12.18 10.20 -4.98
CA VAL A 116 10.86 9.56 -5.08
C VAL A 116 9.86 10.63 -5.44
N ASP A 117 9.15 10.47 -6.56
CA ASP A 117 8.16 11.42 -7.07
C ASP A 117 8.70 12.87 -7.18
N GLY A 118 9.98 13.00 -7.52
CA GLY A 118 10.68 14.29 -7.65
C GLY A 118 11.27 14.84 -6.35
N GLU A 119 11.01 14.22 -5.19
CA GLU A 119 11.60 14.62 -3.91
C GLU A 119 12.83 13.78 -3.54
N VAL A 120 13.93 14.46 -3.19
CA VAL A 120 15.14 13.78 -2.70
C VAL A 120 14.86 13.19 -1.31
N LYS A 121 14.86 11.87 -1.21
CA LYS A 121 14.65 11.16 0.06
C LYS A 121 15.97 10.75 0.73
N ALA A 122 16.99 10.47 -0.07
CA ALA A 122 18.32 10.16 0.43
C ALA A 122 19.37 10.73 -0.53
N GLU A 123 20.37 11.40 0.02
CA GLU A 123 21.55 11.84 -0.72
C GLU A 123 22.76 11.67 0.19
N ARG A 124 23.85 11.17 -0.39
CA ARG A 124 25.11 11.03 0.34
C ARG A 124 26.29 11.14 -0.60
N ILE A 125 27.30 11.88 -0.17
CA ILE A 125 28.56 12.06 -0.89
C ILE A 125 29.68 11.54 -0.01
N SER A 126 30.55 10.72 -0.59
CA SER A 126 31.75 10.19 0.05
C SER A 126 32.99 10.72 -0.67
N ASN A 127 33.98 11.16 0.09
CA ASN A 127 35.24 11.71 -0.42
C ASN A 127 36.40 10.90 0.16
N GLU A 128 36.82 9.87 -0.57
CA GLU A 128 37.85 8.94 -0.12
C GLU A 128 38.60 8.36 -1.33
N VAL A 129 39.82 7.85 -1.13
CA VAL A 129 40.59 7.23 -2.22
C VAL A 129 39.93 5.91 -2.58
N ASN A 130 39.49 5.75 -3.84
CA ASN A 130 38.50 4.74 -4.26
C ASN A 130 37.17 4.90 -3.50
N ALA A 131 36.53 6.04 -3.73
CA ALA A 131 35.33 6.42 -3.01
C ALA A 131 34.24 5.33 -3.12
N TYR A 132 33.72 4.96 -1.95
CA TYR A 132 32.56 4.11 -1.79
C TYR A 132 31.43 4.92 -1.17
N THR A 133 30.24 4.83 -1.74
CA THR A 133 29.04 5.48 -1.19
C THR A 133 27.85 4.52 -1.17
N PHE A 134 26.93 4.76 -0.24
CA PHE A 134 25.67 4.05 -0.17
C PHE A 134 24.55 5.00 0.24
N CYS A 135 23.39 4.81 -0.38
CA CYS A 135 22.14 5.50 -0.06
C CYS A 135 21.07 4.46 0.26
N LEU A 136 20.28 4.75 1.28
CA LEU A 136 19.20 3.89 1.73
C LEU A 136 17.91 4.69 1.80
N LEU A 137 16.91 4.22 1.06
CA LEU A 137 15.55 4.72 1.11
C LEU A 137 14.82 4.01 2.24
N LYS A 138 14.58 4.73 3.34
CA LYS A 138 13.67 4.27 4.40
C LYS A 138 12.24 4.48 3.89
N ALA A 139 11.40 3.46 4.07
CA ALA A 139 10.02 3.36 3.59
C ALA A 139 9.37 4.72 3.29
N ALA A 140 9.08 4.96 2.01
CA ALA A 140 8.52 6.20 1.47
C ALA A 140 7.24 5.94 0.66
#